data_AF-A0AAU4I8A7-F1
#
_entry.id   AF-A0AAU4I8A7-F1
#
_cell.length_a   1.000
_cell.length_b   1.000
_cell.length_c   1.000
_cell.angle_alpha   90.00
_cell.angle_beta   90.00
_cell.angle_gamma   90.00
#
_symmetry.space_group_name_H-M   'P 1'
#
loop_
_entity.id
_entity.type
_entity.pdbx_description
1 polymer ?
#
loop_
_entity_poly.entity_id
_entity_poly.type
_entity_poly.pdbx_seq_one_letter_code
_entity_poly.pdbx_strand_id
1 'polypeptide(L)'
;MKLRRTPVLVAAGMAAALGGVFVADAVVENAAQDRIARAAGCRLQARGPVSAELSGAFAGLRALTGRLGSVHLAAEGVRRADTDMDIKADLYDVTRDGGISGGRATATIPYEALQKRLADSEEAAAGAEGLTVGGDAKGLTLTGTVGGLGLPITVRASTSATATGLTITPTTVTVLGREVPIATVSGLPGAAGLAERLAPRTVDVGDLPEGVSLTGARTTGAGLTLDASLSKSATSDADGKDCKVA
;
A
#
# COMPACT_ATOMS: atom_id res chain seq x y z
N MET A 1 -23.40 -2.43 -19.22
CA MET A 1 -23.04 -1.35 -18.27
C MET A 1 -21.54 -1.41 -18.07
N LYS A 2 -20.81 -0.31 -18.33
CA LYS A 2 -19.34 -0.27 -18.21
C LYS A 2 -19.01 -0.22 -16.71
N LEU A 3 -18.47 -1.31 -16.15
CA LEU A 3 -17.85 -1.27 -14.84
C LEU A 3 -16.87 -0.10 -14.85
N ARG A 4 -17.14 0.92 -14.04
CA ARG A 4 -16.14 1.94 -13.73
C ARG A 4 -15.01 1.18 -13.05
N ARG A 5 -14.01 0.79 -13.85
CA ARG A 5 -12.69 0.36 -13.40
C ARG A 5 -12.19 1.53 -12.56
N THR A 6 -12.51 1.51 -11.28
CA THR A 6 -12.13 2.55 -10.35
C THR A 6 -10.71 2.15 -9.98
N PRO A 7 -9.71 2.78 -10.62
CA PRO A 7 -8.36 2.26 -10.57
C PRO A 7 -7.90 2.41 -9.12
N VAL A 8 -7.53 1.29 -8.54
CA VAL A 8 -6.91 1.17 -7.23
C VAL A 8 -5.52 1.82 -7.38
N LEU A 9 -5.49 3.15 -7.46
CA LEU A 9 -4.29 3.98 -7.59
C LEU A 9 -3.52 3.91 -6.26
N VAL A 10 -2.86 2.77 -6.05
CA VAL A 10 -2.33 2.37 -4.76
C VAL A 10 -0.80 2.40 -4.83
N ALA A 11 -0.24 3.21 -3.95
CA ALA A 11 1.15 3.17 -3.49
C ALA A 11 2.29 3.52 -4.47
N ALA A 12 2.11 3.38 -5.78
CA ALA A 12 3.24 3.31 -6.71
C ALA A 12 3.62 4.64 -7.40
N GLY A 13 2.81 5.70 -7.30
CA GLY A 13 3.14 7.05 -7.81
C GLY A 13 4.21 7.81 -7.03
N MET A 14 5.12 7.11 -6.34
CA MET A 14 5.86 7.66 -5.22
C MET A 14 7.32 7.99 -5.51
N ALA A 15 8.00 7.25 -6.38
CA ALA A 15 9.37 7.60 -6.79
C ALA A 15 9.39 8.86 -7.69
N ALA A 16 8.40 8.99 -8.58
CA ALA A 16 8.21 10.15 -9.45
C ALA A 16 8.02 11.46 -8.65
N ALA A 17 7.36 11.40 -7.48
CA ALA A 17 7.18 12.56 -6.62
C ALA A 17 8.49 13.10 -6.05
N LEU A 18 9.57 12.32 -6.02
CA LEU A 18 10.83 12.71 -5.38
C LEU A 18 11.87 13.15 -6.41
N GLY A 19 11.71 12.76 -7.68
CA GLY A 19 12.68 12.99 -8.75
C GLY A 19 12.88 14.42 -9.24
N GLY A 20 12.37 15.45 -8.54
CA GLY A 20 12.46 16.83 -9.01
C GLY A 20 12.85 17.87 -7.96
N VAL A 21 13.26 17.47 -6.75
CA VAL A 21 13.42 18.40 -5.61
C VAL A 21 14.81 18.34 -4.97
N PHE A 22 15.77 17.72 -5.65
CA PHE A 22 17.11 17.50 -5.11
C PHE A 22 18.14 18.55 -5.57
N VAL A 23 17.73 19.80 -5.84
CA VAL A 23 18.67 20.91 -5.97
C VAL A 23 19.23 21.26 -4.58
N ALA A 24 20.10 20.41 -4.08
CA ALA A 24 20.82 20.60 -2.84
C ALA A 24 22.00 21.54 -3.10
N ASP A 25 21.78 22.84 -2.83
CA ASP A 25 22.89 23.69 -2.41
C ASP A 25 23.49 23.09 -1.13
N ALA A 26 24.81 23.10 -1.03
CA ALA A 26 25.61 22.42 0.00
C ALA A 26 25.45 23.04 1.40
N VAL A 27 24.23 23.13 1.92
CA VAL A 27 23.89 23.69 3.22
C VAL A 27 23.23 22.59 4.04
N VAL A 28 23.89 22.25 5.16
CA VAL A 28 23.44 21.47 6.33
C VAL A 28 22.42 20.36 6.04
N GLU A 29 22.81 19.10 6.31
CA GLU A 29 21.99 17.90 6.14
C GLU A 29 20.52 18.05 6.58
N ASN A 30 20.26 18.70 7.72
CA ASN A 30 18.90 18.98 8.22
C ASN A 30 18.07 19.88 7.28
N ALA A 31 18.68 20.87 6.62
CA ALA A 31 17.95 21.76 5.70
C ALA A 31 17.57 21.04 4.41
N ALA A 32 18.40 20.10 3.95
CA ALA A 32 18.07 19.23 2.82
C ALA A 32 16.91 18.28 3.18
N GLN A 33 16.98 17.64 4.34
CA GLN A 33 15.92 16.77 4.88
C GLN A 33 14.57 17.50 4.95
N ASP A 34 14.53 18.71 5.53
CA ASP A 34 13.30 19.50 5.65
C ASP A 34 12.70 19.94 4.30
N ARG A 35 13.55 20.20 3.29
CA ARG A 35 13.07 20.56 1.95
C ARG A 35 12.50 19.34 1.22
N ILE A 36 13.17 18.20 1.32
CA ILE A 36 12.70 16.93 0.74
C ILE A 36 11.37 16.55 1.40
N ALA A 37 11.28 16.62 2.73
CA ALA A 37 10.05 16.33 3.48
C ALA A 37 8.89 17.25 3.06
N ARG A 38 9.12 18.56 2.93
CA ARG A 38 8.08 19.51 2.47
C ARG A 38 7.61 19.24 1.05
N ALA A 39 8.54 18.99 0.14
CA ALA A 39 8.19 18.75 -1.25
C ALA A 39 7.50 17.38 -1.44
N ALA A 40 7.94 16.38 -0.70
CA ALA A 40 7.24 15.10 -0.58
C ALA A 40 5.83 15.32 -0.03
N GLY A 41 5.66 16.07 1.06
CA GLY A 41 4.33 16.40 1.61
C GLY A 41 3.39 17.05 0.59
N CYS A 42 3.87 18.03 -0.18
CA CYS A 42 3.08 18.68 -1.23
C CYS A 42 2.64 17.71 -2.32
N ARG A 43 3.57 16.92 -2.85
CA ARG A 43 3.30 15.99 -3.97
C ARG A 43 2.50 14.75 -3.54
N LEU A 44 2.68 14.32 -2.30
CA LEU A 44 1.94 13.22 -1.70
C LEU A 44 0.58 13.64 -1.17
N GLN A 45 0.32 14.94 -1.02
CA GLN A 45 -0.88 15.46 -0.33
C GLN A 45 -1.03 14.82 1.05
N ALA A 46 0.08 14.66 1.75
CA ALA A 46 0.11 14.08 3.09
C ALA A 46 -0.61 15.01 4.07
N ARG A 47 -1.51 14.44 4.88
CA ARG A 47 -2.19 15.17 5.97
C ARG A 47 -1.42 15.12 7.28
N GLY A 48 -0.60 14.10 7.45
CA GLY A 48 0.24 13.89 8.64
C GLY A 48 1.68 14.39 8.46
N PRO A 49 2.54 14.15 9.45
CA PRO A 49 3.96 14.47 9.36
C PRO A 49 4.62 13.71 8.20
N VAL A 50 5.56 14.40 7.55
CA VAL A 50 6.46 13.82 6.56
C VAL A 50 7.88 14.01 7.04
N SER A 51 8.66 12.94 7.03
CA SER A 51 10.08 12.94 7.41
C SER A 51 10.91 12.39 6.26
N ALA A 52 12.10 12.95 6.10
CA ALA A 52 13.10 12.52 5.16
C ALA A 52 14.43 12.41 5.91
N GLU A 53 15.09 11.27 5.82
CA GLU A 53 16.39 11.04 6.41
C GLU A 53 17.37 10.66 5.30
N LEU A 54 18.51 11.35 5.25
CA LEU A 54 19.61 10.98 4.36
C LEU A 54 20.52 10.01 5.11
N SER A 55 20.87 8.91 4.47
CA SER A 55 21.84 7.95 5.01
C SER A 55 23.06 7.87 4.09
N GLY A 56 24.24 8.14 4.67
CA GLY A 56 25.52 8.01 3.98
C GLY A 56 26.64 8.86 4.59
N ALA A 57 27.74 8.20 4.97
CA ALA A 57 28.97 8.91 5.32
C ALA A 57 29.39 9.82 4.16
N PHE A 58 29.68 11.09 4.47
CA PHE A 58 30.11 12.11 3.50
C PHE A 58 29.05 12.58 2.50
N ALA A 59 27.76 12.57 2.84
CA ALA A 59 26.69 13.15 2.02
C ALA A 59 27.04 14.56 1.48
N GLY A 60 27.67 15.41 2.32
CA GLY A 60 28.15 16.73 1.91
C GLY A 60 29.26 16.74 0.85
N LEU A 61 30.19 15.77 0.86
CA LEU A 61 31.24 15.66 -0.17
C LEU A 61 30.73 14.97 -1.44
N ARG A 62 29.84 13.98 -1.30
CA ARG A 62 29.24 13.29 -2.44
C ARG A 62 28.25 14.17 -3.19
N ALA A 63 27.61 15.11 -2.49
CA ALA A 63 26.83 16.16 -3.13
C ALA A 63 27.67 16.81 -4.22
N LEU A 64 28.91 17.22 -3.96
CA LEU A 64 29.80 17.84 -4.97
C LEU A 64 30.02 16.96 -6.21
N THR A 65 29.94 15.64 -6.08
CA THR A 65 30.03 14.65 -7.18
C THR A 65 28.67 14.30 -7.83
N GLY A 66 27.59 14.97 -7.43
CA GLY A 66 26.23 14.78 -7.97
C GLY A 66 25.43 13.64 -7.33
N ARG A 67 25.94 12.99 -6.28
CA ARG A 67 25.30 11.84 -5.61
C ARG A 67 24.96 12.18 -4.17
N LEU A 68 23.71 11.98 -3.77
CA LEU A 68 23.21 12.26 -2.43
C LEU A 68 23.21 11.01 -1.53
N GLY A 69 23.30 9.81 -2.10
CA GLY A 69 23.34 8.56 -1.34
C GLY A 69 21.97 7.93 -1.20
N SER A 70 21.63 7.44 -0.01
CA SER A 70 20.34 6.81 0.26
C SER A 70 19.40 7.77 0.98
N VAL A 71 18.11 7.69 0.67
CA VAL A 71 17.08 8.54 1.25
C VAL A 71 15.97 7.65 1.81
N HIS A 72 15.71 7.80 3.09
CA HIS A 72 14.57 7.19 3.76
C HIS A 72 13.47 8.23 3.90
N LEU A 73 12.25 7.86 3.53
CA LEU A 73 11.08 8.74 3.58
C LEU A 73 9.97 8.04 4.33
N ALA A 74 9.30 8.78 5.19
CA ALA A 74 8.06 8.35 5.81
C ALA A 74 7.04 9.47 5.72
N ALA A 75 5.83 9.14 5.28
CA ALA A 75 4.71 10.07 5.18
C ALA A 75 3.46 9.41 5.75
N GLU A 76 2.80 10.10 6.68
CA GLU A 76 1.57 9.65 7.31
C GLU A 76 0.33 10.29 6.66
N GLY A 77 -0.75 9.53 6.57
CA GLY A 77 -2.04 10.04 6.10
C GLY A 77 -2.00 10.58 4.67
N VAL A 78 -1.30 9.88 3.78
CA VAL A 78 -1.30 10.17 2.34
C VAL A 78 -2.66 9.80 1.78
N ARG A 79 -3.39 10.79 1.25
CA ARG A 79 -4.72 10.54 0.65
C ARG A 79 -4.61 10.31 -0.85
N ARG A 80 -5.02 9.14 -1.32
CA ARG A 80 -5.13 8.82 -2.75
C ARG A 80 -6.43 8.12 -3.06
N ALA A 81 -7.12 8.62 -4.08
CA ALA A 81 -8.41 8.09 -4.55
C ALA A 81 -9.45 7.90 -3.42
N ASP A 82 -9.43 8.75 -2.38
CA ASP A 82 -10.27 8.66 -1.18
C ASP A 82 -9.85 7.65 -0.10
N THR A 83 -8.65 7.07 -0.21
CA THR A 83 -8.03 6.21 0.80
C THR A 83 -6.87 6.92 1.47
N ASP A 84 -6.88 6.98 2.80
CA ASP A 84 -5.73 7.41 3.59
C ASP A 84 -4.81 6.20 3.83
N MET A 85 -3.51 6.39 3.66
CA MET A 85 -2.50 5.34 3.84
C MET A 85 -1.19 5.93 4.37
N ASP A 86 -0.44 5.13 5.10
CA ASP A 86 0.89 5.50 5.57
C ASP A 86 1.93 4.88 4.66
N ILE A 87 2.97 5.63 4.35
CA ILE A 87 3.92 5.20 3.33
C ILE A 87 5.35 5.42 3.80
N LYS A 88 6.19 4.43 3.51
CA LYS A 88 7.63 4.48 3.74
C LYS A 88 8.36 4.12 2.46
N ALA A 89 9.45 4.80 2.16
CA ALA A 89 10.26 4.52 0.98
C ALA A 89 11.75 4.63 1.28
N ASP A 90 12.51 3.66 0.76
CA ASP A 90 13.97 3.60 0.80
C ASP A 90 14.47 3.77 -0.63
N LEU A 91 15.10 4.91 -0.92
CA LEU A 91 15.68 5.19 -2.23
C LEU A 91 17.20 4.97 -2.20
N TYR A 92 17.72 4.40 -3.27
CA TYR A 92 19.14 4.09 -3.42
C TYR A 92 19.79 4.93 -4.53
N ASP A 93 21.03 5.34 -4.28
CA ASP A 93 21.86 6.19 -5.15
C ASP A 93 21.13 7.40 -5.73
N VAL A 94 20.46 8.15 -4.86
CA VAL A 94 19.75 9.36 -5.24
C VAL A 94 20.75 10.38 -5.79
N THR A 95 20.47 10.95 -6.96
CA THR A 95 21.27 12.02 -7.56
C THR A 95 20.68 13.40 -7.23
N ARG A 96 21.47 14.45 -7.43
CA ARG A 96 20.98 15.84 -7.30
C ARG A 96 19.79 16.14 -8.24
N ASP A 97 19.73 15.50 -9.38
CA ASP A 97 18.62 15.70 -10.32
C ASP A 97 17.41 14.81 -9.98
N GLY A 98 17.45 14.11 -8.84
CA GLY A 98 16.38 13.25 -8.36
C GLY A 98 16.30 11.88 -9.06
N GLY A 99 17.31 11.50 -9.83
CA GLY A 99 17.43 10.14 -10.33
C GLY A 99 17.73 9.15 -9.21
N ILE A 100 17.28 7.90 -9.36
CA ILE A 100 17.57 6.79 -8.44
C ILE A 100 18.15 5.60 -9.20
N SER A 101 18.96 4.77 -8.55
CA SER A 101 19.34 3.46 -9.11
C SER A 101 18.24 2.41 -8.87
N GLY A 102 17.49 2.58 -7.79
CA GLY A 102 16.32 1.79 -7.42
C GLY A 102 15.86 2.12 -6.01
N GLY A 103 14.95 1.32 -5.47
CA GLY A 103 14.44 1.52 -4.13
C GLY A 103 13.39 0.51 -3.72
N ARG A 104 12.89 0.65 -2.49
CA ARG A 104 11.76 -0.10 -1.95
C ARG A 104 10.74 0.87 -1.39
N ALA A 105 9.47 0.52 -1.47
CA ALA A 105 8.41 1.28 -0.83
C ALA A 105 7.45 0.34 -0.14
N THR A 106 6.90 0.78 0.99
CA THR A 106 5.84 0.08 1.70
C THR A 106 4.67 1.03 1.91
N ALA A 107 3.48 0.64 1.48
CA ALA A 107 2.25 1.38 1.76
C ALA A 107 1.34 0.57 2.68
N THR A 108 0.94 1.15 3.81
CA THR A 108 0.06 0.53 4.79
C THR A 108 -1.34 1.13 4.66
N ILE A 109 -2.29 0.27 4.31
CA ILE A 109 -3.70 0.61 4.18
C ILE A 109 -4.40 0.20 5.48
N PRO A 110 -4.98 1.13 6.25
CA PRO A 110 -5.74 0.83 7.45
C PRO A 110 -6.93 -0.09 7.14
N TYR A 111 -7.30 -0.94 8.09
CA TYR A 111 -8.38 -1.91 7.88
C TYR A 111 -9.75 -1.25 7.67
N GLU A 112 -10.00 -0.08 8.25
CA GLU A 112 -11.21 0.70 8.04
C GLU A 112 -11.32 1.21 6.60
N ALA A 113 -10.17 1.57 6.01
CA ALA A 113 -10.12 1.98 4.61
C ALA A 113 -10.31 0.77 3.68
N LEU A 114 -9.71 -0.37 4.01
CA LEU A 114 -9.91 -1.63 3.29
C LEU A 114 -11.37 -2.10 3.36
N GLN A 115 -12.01 -1.97 4.52
CA GLN A 115 -13.43 -2.27 4.74
C GLN A 115 -14.33 -1.45 3.79
N LYS A 116 -14.11 -0.13 3.73
CA LYS A 116 -14.89 0.76 2.84
C LYS A 116 -14.74 0.34 1.39
N ARG A 117 -13.51 0.01 0.96
CA ARG A 117 -13.25 -0.45 -0.41
C ARG A 117 -13.93 -1.77 -0.76
N LEU A 118 -13.93 -2.72 0.17
CA LEU A 118 -14.62 -3.98 -0.03
C LEU A 118 -16.14 -3.79 -0.10
N ALA A 119 -16.69 -2.81 0.64
CA ALA A 119 -18.10 -2.45 0.56
C ALA A 119 -18.47 -1.75 -0.76
N ASP A 120 -17.56 -0.93 -1.31
CA ASP A 120 -17.79 -0.19 -2.57
C ASP A 120 -17.66 -1.08 -3.83
N SER A 121 -16.99 -2.22 -3.73
CA SER A 121 -16.83 -3.18 -4.83
C SER A 121 -17.97 -4.20 -4.80
N GLU A 122 -18.85 -4.20 -5.81
CA GLU A 122 -19.97 -5.16 -5.89
C GLU A 122 -19.49 -6.62 -5.79
N GLU A 123 -18.39 -6.94 -6.48
CA GLU A 123 -17.79 -8.27 -6.46
C GLU A 123 -17.16 -8.61 -5.12
N ALA A 124 -16.59 -7.65 -4.37
CA ALA A 124 -16.01 -7.92 -3.05
C ALA A 124 -17.07 -7.91 -1.93
N ALA A 125 -18.10 -7.07 -2.06
CA ALA A 125 -19.17 -6.89 -1.08
C ALA A 125 -19.97 -8.18 -0.88
N ALA A 126 -20.24 -8.95 -1.95
CA ALA A 126 -21.05 -10.17 -1.88
C ALA A 126 -20.52 -11.27 -0.91
N GLY A 127 -19.24 -11.19 -0.53
CA GLY A 127 -18.59 -12.11 0.43
C GLY A 127 -18.16 -11.45 1.74
N ALA A 128 -18.21 -10.12 1.84
CA ALA A 128 -17.79 -9.35 3.01
C ALA A 128 -18.94 -8.58 3.68
N GLU A 129 -20.16 -8.69 3.15
CA GLU A 129 -21.35 -8.02 3.69
C GLU A 129 -21.58 -8.41 5.16
N GLY A 130 -21.68 -7.42 6.04
CA GLY A 130 -21.83 -7.63 7.47
C GLY A 130 -20.57 -8.11 8.20
N LEU A 131 -19.43 -8.23 7.52
CA LEU A 131 -18.15 -8.59 8.12
C LEU A 131 -17.30 -7.34 8.35
N THR A 132 -16.62 -7.32 9.49
CA THR A 132 -15.57 -6.35 9.83
C THR A 132 -14.20 -6.94 9.50
N VAL A 133 -13.39 -6.17 8.79
CA VAL A 133 -12.03 -6.51 8.39
C VAL A 133 -11.05 -6.13 9.50
N GLY A 134 -10.15 -7.05 9.79
CA GLY A 134 -9.00 -6.84 10.64
C GLY A 134 -7.85 -7.76 10.22
N GLY A 135 -6.84 -7.88 11.06
CA GLY A 135 -5.78 -8.84 10.86
C GLY A 135 -4.59 -8.65 11.78
N ASP A 136 -3.67 -9.58 11.68
CA ASP A 136 -2.42 -9.63 12.43
C ASP A 136 -1.29 -10.22 11.56
N ALA A 137 -0.15 -10.54 12.16
CA ALA A 137 0.97 -11.16 11.45
C ALA A 137 0.66 -12.56 10.87
N LYS A 138 -0.48 -13.18 11.23
CA LYS A 138 -0.91 -14.51 10.76
C LYS A 138 -1.87 -14.42 9.57
N GLY A 139 -2.47 -13.26 9.31
CA GLY A 139 -3.32 -13.06 8.13
C GLY A 139 -4.41 -12.02 8.32
N LEU A 140 -5.24 -11.89 7.29
CA LEU A 140 -6.44 -11.08 7.30
C LEU A 140 -7.54 -11.85 8.04
N THR A 141 -8.32 -11.15 8.86
CA THR A 141 -9.48 -11.72 9.55
C THR A 141 -10.74 -10.95 9.17
N LEU A 142 -11.78 -11.67 8.76
CA LEU A 142 -13.11 -11.11 8.54
C LEU A 142 -14.04 -11.66 9.63
N THR A 143 -14.51 -10.80 10.52
CA THR A 143 -15.38 -11.17 11.65
C THR A 143 -16.77 -10.61 11.46
N GLY A 144 -17.81 -11.42 11.65
CA GLY A 144 -19.17 -10.91 11.60
C GLY A 144 -20.17 -12.01 11.86
N THR A 145 -21.41 -11.80 11.41
CA THR A 145 -22.49 -12.78 11.58
C THR A 145 -23.03 -13.21 10.22
N VAL A 146 -23.39 -14.49 10.10
CA VAL A 146 -23.98 -15.03 8.86
C VAL A 146 -25.27 -15.79 9.12
N GLY A 147 -26.13 -15.80 8.11
CA GLY A 147 -27.43 -16.46 8.13
C GLY A 147 -28.47 -15.71 8.98
N GLY A 148 -29.74 -16.10 8.85
CA GLY A 148 -30.86 -15.48 9.58
C GLY A 148 -30.81 -15.65 11.10
N LEU A 149 -29.93 -16.53 11.61
CA LEU A 149 -29.70 -16.76 13.04
C LEU A 149 -28.59 -15.89 13.63
N GLY A 150 -27.87 -15.12 12.81
CA GLY A 150 -26.81 -14.22 13.27
C GLY A 150 -25.61 -14.97 13.88
N LEU A 151 -25.23 -16.12 13.31
CA LEU A 151 -24.15 -16.93 13.87
C LEU A 151 -22.81 -16.21 13.73
N PRO A 152 -22.03 -16.04 14.81
CA PRO A 152 -20.73 -15.40 14.74
C PRO A 152 -19.74 -16.28 13.98
N ILE A 153 -19.10 -15.68 13.00
CA ILE A 153 -18.04 -16.31 12.20
C ILE A 153 -16.78 -15.46 12.19
N THR A 154 -15.66 -16.14 12.03
CA THR A 154 -14.36 -15.51 11.77
C THR A 154 -13.69 -16.23 10.62
N VAL A 155 -13.51 -15.54 9.50
CA VAL A 155 -12.78 -16.06 8.33
C VAL A 155 -11.35 -15.59 8.42
N ARG A 156 -10.38 -16.51 8.34
CA ARG A 156 -8.97 -16.16 8.18
C ARG A 156 -8.58 -16.31 6.72
N ALA A 157 -7.89 -15.31 6.19
CA ALA A 157 -7.41 -15.31 4.82
C ALA A 157 -5.92 -14.98 4.75
N SER A 158 -5.22 -15.66 3.85
CA SER A 158 -3.89 -15.26 3.42
C SER A 158 -4.01 -14.20 2.34
N THR A 159 -3.00 -13.33 2.26
CA THR A 159 -2.89 -12.34 1.19
C THR A 159 -1.64 -12.60 0.38
N SER A 160 -1.73 -12.42 -0.93
CA SER A 160 -0.59 -12.52 -1.84
C SER A 160 -0.68 -11.40 -2.85
N ALA A 161 0.47 -10.83 -3.21
CA ALA A 161 0.58 -9.80 -4.23
C ALA A 161 1.06 -10.43 -5.54
N THR A 162 0.47 -9.99 -6.64
CA THR A 162 0.97 -10.19 -8.00
C THR A 162 1.35 -8.83 -8.59
N ALA A 163 1.94 -8.82 -9.78
CA ALA A 163 2.29 -7.58 -10.46
C ALA A 163 1.08 -6.66 -10.73
N THR A 164 -0.13 -7.22 -10.81
CA THR A 164 -1.35 -6.51 -11.22
C THR A 164 -2.46 -6.54 -10.17
N GLY A 165 -2.25 -7.20 -9.03
CA GLY A 165 -3.33 -7.34 -8.06
C GLY A 165 -2.92 -7.89 -6.70
N LEU A 166 -3.86 -7.82 -5.78
CA LEU A 166 -3.83 -8.46 -4.48
C LEU A 166 -4.83 -9.61 -4.48
N THR A 167 -4.36 -10.84 -4.31
CA THR A 167 -5.23 -12.00 -4.12
C THR A 167 -5.41 -12.29 -2.63
N ILE A 168 -6.66 -12.26 -2.19
CA ILE A 168 -7.10 -12.63 -0.86
C ILE A 168 -7.64 -14.06 -0.96
N THR A 169 -7.01 -14.99 -0.25
CA THR A 169 -7.38 -16.41 -0.24
C THR A 169 -7.85 -16.79 1.15
N PRO A 170 -9.16 -16.93 1.35
CA PRO A 170 -9.69 -17.52 2.57
C PRO A 170 -9.08 -18.91 2.81
N THR A 171 -8.69 -19.21 4.04
CA THR A 171 -8.02 -20.45 4.43
C THR A 171 -8.85 -21.26 5.42
N THR A 172 -9.31 -20.60 6.49
CA THR A 172 -10.12 -21.23 7.54
C THR A 172 -11.31 -20.35 7.92
N VAL A 173 -12.37 -20.99 8.40
CA VAL A 173 -13.55 -20.34 8.98
C VAL A 173 -13.73 -20.90 10.38
N THR A 174 -13.85 -20.01 11.36
CA THR A 174 -14.26 -20.37 12.72
C THR A 174 -15.74 -20.11 12.86
N VAL A 175 -16.50 -21.14 13.22
CA VAL A 175 -17.95 -21.05 13.50
C VAL A 175 -18.18 -21.58 14.90
N LEU A 176 -18.78 -20.78 15.78
CA LEU A 176 -19.00 -21.14 17.19
C LEU A 176 -17.73 -21.68 17.89
N GLY A 177 -16.58 -21.05 17.62
CA GLY A 177 -15.29 -21.44 18.20
C GLY A 177 -14.63 -22.68 17.57
N ARG A 178 -15.21 -23.29 16.54
CA ARG A 178 -14.61 -24.42 15.82
C ARG A 178 -14.02 -23.97 14.50
N GLU A 179 -12.72 -24.19 14.32
CA GLU A 179 -12.01 -23.88 13.08
C GLU A 179 -12.21 -25.00 12.05
N VAL A 180 -12.63 -24.62 10.84
CA VAL A 180 -12.91 -25.51 9.72
C VAL A 180 -12.15 -25.01 8.49
N PRO A 181 -11.34 -25.85 7.82
CA PRO A 181 -10.72 -25.50 6.55
C PRO A 181 -11.76 -25.25 5.47
N ILE A 182 -11.59 -24.20 4.66
CA ILE A 182 -12.58 -23.83 3.64
C ILE A 182 -12.82 -24.93 2.60
N ALA A 183 -11.78 -25.70 2.27
CA ALA A 183 -11.88 -26.86 1.40
C ALA A 183 -12.89 -27.92 1.90
N THR A 184 -13.23 -27.91 3.19
CA THR A 184 -14.16 -28.86 3.82
C THR A 184 -15.54 -28.26 4.14
N VAL A 185 -15.70 -26.95 3.97
CA VAL A 185 -16.92 -26.21 4.34
C VAL A 185 -18.13 -26.63 3.48
N SER A 186 -17.91 -26.99 2.21
CA SER A 186 -18.98 -27.47 1.33
C SER A 186 -19.66 -28.76 1.81
N GLY A 187 -19.00 -29.54 2.69
CA GLY A 187 -19.56 -30.74 3.29
C GLY A 187 -20.38 -30.50 4.57
N LEU A 188 -20.44 -29.26 5.07
CA LEU A 188 -21.16 -28.96 6.32
C LEU A 188 -22.66 -28.73 6.09
N PRO A 189 -23.53 -29.31 6.94
CA PRO A 189 -24.96 -29.05 6.88
C PRO A 189 -25.23 -27.56 7.16
N GLY A 190 -25.97 -26.90 6.26
CA GLY A 190 -26.29 -25.48 6.37
C GLY A 190 -25.22 -24.52 5.83
N ALA A 191 -24.12 -25.03 5.25
CA ALA A 191 -23.04 -24.23 4.66
C ALA A 191 -23.10 -24.17 3.11
N ALA A 192 -24.23 -24.52 2.51
CA ALA A 192 -24.42 -24.47 1.06
C ALA A 192 -24.14 -23.04 0.54
N GLY A 193 -23.31 -22.94 -0.50
CA GLY A 193 -22.89 -21.66 -1.09
C GLY A 193 -21.84 -20.89 -0.27
N LEU A 194 -21.50 -21.29 0.96
CA LEU A 194 -20.48 -20.58 1.75
C LEU A 194 -19.09 -20.72 1.13
N ALA A 195 -18.75 -21.89 0.61
CA ALA A 195 -17.47 -22.11 -0.09
C ALA A 195 -17.34 -21.23 -1.34
N GLU A 196 -18.42 -21.03 -2.09
CA GLU A 196 -18.46 -20.15 -3.28
C GLU A 196 -18.34 -18.68 -2.87
N ARG A 197 -19.02 -18.27 -1.80
CA ARG A 197 -18.92 -16.91 -1.26
C ARG A 197 -17.51 -16.61 -0.73
N LEU A 198 -16.82 -17.62 -0.22
CA LEU A 198 -15.45 -17.54 0.28
C LEU A 198 -14.39 -17.99 -0.74
N ALA A 199 -14.75 -18.03 -2.03
CA ALA A 199 -13.77 -18.29 -3.08
C ALA A 199 -12.66 -17.21 -3.06
N PRO A 200 -11.42 -17.55 -3.46
CA PRO A 200 -10.34 -16.57 -3.57
C PRO A 200 -10.75 -15.40 -4.46
N ARG A 201 -10.38 -14.18 -4.06
CA ARG A 201 -10.71 -12.96 -4.79
C ARG A 201 -9.45 -12.16 -5.08
N THR A 202 -9.34 -11.67 -6.30
CA THR A 202 -8.26 -10.76 -6.69
C THR A 202 -8.83 -9.36 -6.78
N VAL A 203 -8.27 -8.46 -5.99
CA VAL A 203 -8.50 -7.03 -6.09
C VAL A 203 -7.43 -6.48 -7.02
N ASP A 204 -7.85 -5.96 -8.17
CA ASP A 204 -6.97 -5.28 -9.11
C ASP A 204 -6.35 -4.05 -8.44
N VAL A 205 -5.03 -3.87 -8.54
CA VAL A 205 -4.32 -2.71 -7.98
C VAL A 205 -4.06 -1.61 -9.02
N GLY A 206 -4.76 -1.65 -10.15
CA GLY A 206 -4.62 -0.72 -11.27
C GLY A 206 -3.26 -0.81 -11.96
N ASP A 207 -3.07 0.08 -12.95
CA ASP A 207 -1.78 0.24 -13.62
C ASP A 207 -0.80 0.94 -12.67
N LEU A 208 0.27 0.24 -12.32
CA LEU A 208 1.39 0.83 -11.60
C LEU A 208 2.19 1.74 -12.55
N PRO A 209 2.72 2.87 -12.08
CA PRO A 209 3.62 3.71 -12.86
C PRO A 209 4.84 2.94 -13.36
N GLU A 210 5.43 3.44 -14.44
CA GLU A 210 6.63 2.82 -15.01
C GLU A 210 7.73 2.71 -13.94
N GLY A 211 8.42 1.57 -13.92
CA GLY A 211 9.51 1.33 -12.97
C GLY A 211 9.06 0.99 -11.55
N VAL A 212 7.77 0.80 -11.30
CA VAL A 212 7.27 0.31 -10.01
C VAL A 212 6.63 -1.06 -10.15
N SER A 213 6.93 -1.95 -9.22
CA SER A 213 6.39 -3.30 -9.23
C SER A 213 6.01 -3.73 -7.82
N LEU A 214 4.80 -4.26 -7.66
CA LEU A 214 4.38 -4.85 -6.40
C LEU A 214 5.10 -6.19 -6.21
N THR A 215 5.72 -6.35 -5.05
CA THR A 215 6.57 -7.50 -4.70
C THR A 215 5.99 -8.35 -3.57
N GLY A 216 5.10 -7.77 -2.77
CA GLY A 216 4.55 -8.45 -1.60
C GLY A 216 3.34 -7.74 -1.02
N ALA A 217 2.61 -8.51 -0.20
CA ALA A 217 1.55 -8.00 0.67
C ALA A 217 1.62 -8.77 1.99
N ARG A 218 1.49 -8.05 3.10
CA ARG A 218 1.50 -8.63 4.44
C ARG A 218 0.50 -7.91 5.34
N THR A 219 -0.12 -8.67 6.23
CA THR A 219 -1.01 -8.12 7.25
C THR A 219 -0.22 -7.79 8.51
N THR A 220 -0.59 -6.68 9.16
CA THR A 220 0.02 -6.18 10.39
C THR A 220 -1.10 -5.69 11.31
N GLY A 221 -0.80 -5.43 12.59
CA GLY A 221 -1.79 -4.86 13.49
C GLY A 221 -2.30 -3.47 13.08
N ALA A 222 -1.57 -2.74 12.22
CA ALA A 222 -1.94 -1.42 11.73
C ALA A 222 -2.76 -1.45 10.42
N GLY A 223 -2.79 -2.59 9.72
CA GLY A 223 -3.42 -2.70 8.41
C GLY A 223 -2.73 -3.66 7.46
N LEU A 224 -3.11 -3.57 6.19
CA LEU A 224 -2.50 -4.30 5.09
C LEU A 224 -1.31 -3.49 4.53
N THR A 225 -0.10 -4.00 4.69
CA THR A 225 1.11 -3.41 4.11
C THR A 225 1.40 -4.05 2.75
N LEU A 226 1.57 -3.22 1.74
CA LEU A 226 1.97 -3.58 0.39
C LEU A 226 3.44 -3.22 0.18
N ASP A 227 4.23 -4.16 -0.34
CA ASP A 227 5.65 -3.99 -0.63
C ASP A 227 5.87 -3.80 -2.12
N ALA A 228 6.58 -2.75 -2.50
CA ALA A 228 6.92 -2.44 -3.87
C ALA A 228 8.43 -2.26 -4.07
N SER A 229 8.91 -2.64 -5.24
CA SER A 229 10.25 -2.30 -5.74
C SER A 229 10.19 -1.15 -6.72
N LEU A 230 11.20 -0.29 -6.67
CA LEU A 230 11.39 0.86 -7.55
C LEU A 230 12.63 0.62 -8.40
N SER A 231 12.52 0.85 -9.71
CA SER A 231 13.63 0.81 -10.66
C SER A 231 14.08 2.24 -11.00
N LYS A 232 15.16 2.36 -11.78
CA LYS A 232 15.65 3.64 -12.31
C LYS A 232 14.61 4.41 -13.13
N SER A 233 13.68 3.74 -13.83
CA SER A 233 12.65 4.41 -14.63
C SER A 233 11.50 4.97 -13.78
N ALA A 234 11.48 4.69 -12.48
CA ALA A 234 10.42 5.19 -11.60
C ALA A 234 10.44 6.72 -11.40
N THR A 235 11.48 7.41 -11.88
CA THR A 235 11.63 8.87 -11.78
C THR A 235 11.34 9.62 -13.09
N SER A 236 11.13 8.94 -14.22
CA SER A 236 10.93 9.58 -15.54
C SER A 236 9.49 9.99 -15.85
N ASP A 237 8.51 9.49 -15.09
CA ASP A 237 7.08 9.69 -15.35
C ASP A 237 6.48 10.88 -14.56
N ALA A 238 7.33 11.70 -13.95
CA ALA A 238 6.93 12.84 -13.14
C ALA A 238 6.62 14.07 -14.01
N ASP A 239 5.52 14.05 -14.75
CA ASP A 239 5.03 15.24 -15.44
C ASP A 239 4.58 16.26 -14.36
N GLY A 240 5.51 17.16 -14.03
CA GLY A 240 5.47 18.02 -12.87
C GLY A 240 4.40 19.09 -13.00
N LYS A 241 3.30 18.97 -12.25
CA LYS A 241 2.62 20.17 -11.76
C LYS A 241 3.51 20.82 -10.71
N ASP A 242 4.02 22.00 -11.03
CA ASP A 242 4.85 22.83 -10.15
C ASP A 242 4.19 23.03 -8.78
N CYS A 243 4.62 22.26 -7.76
CA CYS A 243 4.58 22.76 -6.40
C CYS A 243 5.70 23.82 -6.32
N LYS A 244 5.37 25.10 -6.51
CA LYS A 244 6.28 26.20 -6.15
C LYS A 244 6.55 26.10 -4.64
N VAL A 245 7.68 25.50 -4.28
CA VAL A 245 8.21 25.59 -2.92
C VAL A 245 8.75 27.01 -2.80
N ALA A 246 8.02 27.87 -2.08
CA ALA A 246 8.45 29.22 -1.75
C ALA A 246 9.59 29.21 -0.72
#